data_AF-A0A836RGD4-F1
#
_entry.id   AF-A0A836RGD4-F1
#
_cell.length_a   1.000
_cell.length_b   1.000
_cell.length_c   1.000
_cell.angle_alpha   90.00
_cell.angle_beta   90.00
_cell.angle_gamma   90.00
#
_symmetry.space_group_name_H-M   'P 1'
#
loop_
_entity.id
_entity.type
_entity.pdbx_description
1 polymer ?
#
loop_
_entity_poly.entity_id
_entity_poly.type
_entity_poly.pdbx_seq_one_letter_code
_entity_poly.pdbx_strand_id
1 'polypeptide(L)'
;LRAMAEPYLPRRATRRPKKMFRAPFAHTLLDGQSPTVAQLLSEESLIKTGYFDPKHVRMSLNRIGRRGRLPWGRFYEEMGLIAVYATQLWHHIFLGGGLCDLPHFQVPSPTQDDVQKATIPSGASPPQSHPSDMVVQ
;
A
#
# COMPACT_ATOMS: atom_id res chain seq x y z
N LEU A 1 34.36 25.73 -3.61
CA LEU A 1 34.12 24.34 -4.08
C LEU A 1 34.10 24.22 -5.60
N ARG A 2 33.18 24.87 -6.34
CA ARG A 2 33.10 24.71 -7.81
C ARG A 2 34.37 25.11 -8.57
N ALA A 3 34.97 26.26 -8.27
CA ALA A 3 36.20 26.73 -8.92
C ALA A 3 37.42 25.81 -8.68
N MET A 4 37.46 25.12 -7.53
CA MET A 4 38.53 24.15 -7.20
C MET A 4 38.33 22.80 -7.89
N ALA A 5 37.11 22.48 -8.30
CA ALA A 5 36.76 21.23 -8.97
C ALA A 5 36.85 21.31 -10.51
N GLU A 6 37.02 22.52 -11.08
CA GLU A 6 37.16 22.76 -12.54
C GLU A 6 38.30 21.97 -13.20
N PRO A 7 39.47 21.70 -12.56
CA PRO A 7 40.53 20.88 -13.15
C PRO A 7 40.23 19.38 -13.15
N TYR A 8 39.38 18.91 -12.23
CA TYR A 8 39.19 17.47 -11.95
C TYR A 8 37.88 16.91 -12.50
N LEU A 9 36.91 17.77 -12.82
CA LEU A 9 35.61 17.36 -13.35
C LEU A 9 35.30 18.08 -14.67
N PRO A 10 34.63 17.39 -15.61
CA PRO A 10 34.20 18.02 -16.85
C PRO A 10 33.25 19.19 -16.56
N ARG A 11 33.38 20.29 -17.32
CA ARG A 11 32.62 21.55 -17.14
C ARG A 11 31.10 21.35 -16.98
N ARG A 12 30.53 20.30 -17.60
CA ARG A 12 29.12 19.93 -17.47
C ARG A 12 28.69 19.58 -16.03
N ALA A 13 29.61 19.06 -15.21
CA ALA A 13 29.35 18.70 -13.82
C ALA A 13 29.61 19.88 -12.88
N THR A 14 30.68 20.65 -13.09
CA THR A 14 31.04 21.79 -12.22
C THR A 14 30.08 22.98 -12.36
N ARG A 15 29.57 23.20 -13.57
CA ARG A 15 28.62 24.30 -13.88
C ARG A 15 27.16 23.89 -13.82
N ARG A 16 26.85 22.64 -13.46
CA ARG A 16 25.45 22.20 -13.30
C ARG A 16 24.81 22.99 -12.15
N PRO A 17 23.70 23.71 -12.38
CA PRO A 17 22.98 24.38 -11.31
C PRO A 17 22.46 23.34 -10.31
N LYS A 18 22.41 23.71 -9.03
CA LYS A 18 21.85 22.85 -7.99
C LYS A 18 20.36 22.71 -8.24
N LYS A 19 19.95 21.58 -8.78
CA LYS A 19 18.54 21.19 -8.81
C LYS A 19 18.19 20.63 -7.43
N MET A 20 16.97 20.88 -6.96
CA MET A 20 16.44 20.11 -5.84
C MET A 20 16.53 18.63 -6.21
N PHE A 21 16.98 17.80 -5.26
CA PHE A 21 17.02 16.36 -5.44
C PHE A 21 15.57 15.86 -5.44
N ARG A 22 14.96 15.89 -6.61
CA ARG A 22 13.59 15.46 -6.83
C ARG A 22 13.57 14.46 -7.97
N ALA A 23 13.21 13.23 -7.64
CA ALA A 23 12.91 12.23 -8.65
C ALA A 23 11.63 12.64 -9.41
N PRO A 24 11.57 12.42 -10.73
CA PRO A 24 10.32 12.57 -11.46
C PRO A 24 9.41 11.38 -11.14
N PHE A 25 8.71 11.46 -10.01
CA PHE A 25 8.12 10.30 -9.33
C PHE A 25 7.12 9.51 -10.18
N ALA A 26 6.16 10.19 -10.81
CA ALA A 26 5.19 9.48 -11.64
C ALA A 26 5.82 8.96 -12.93
N HIS A 27 6.78 9.67 -13.52
CA HIS A 27 7.50 9.21 -14.71
C HIS A 27 8.33 7.94 -14.41
N THR A 28 8.97 7.86 -13.23
CA THR A 28 9.69 6.64 -12.84
C THR A 28 8.76 5.45 -12.60
N LEU A 29 7.55 5.69 -12.11
CA LEU A 29 6.57 4.64 -11.83
C LEU A 29 5.79 4.22 -13.09
N LEU A 30 5.51 5.17 -13.98
CA LEU A 30 4.64 5.01 -15.15
C LEU A 30 5.35 4.81 -16.49
N ASP A 31 6.62 5.21 -16.64
CA ASP A 31 7.38 4.96 -17.88
C ASP A 31 8.27 3.70 -17.79
N GLY A 32 8.36 3.09 -16.60
CA GLY A 32 9.04 1.82 -16.34
C GLY A 32 8.07 0.69 -15.98
N GLN A 33 6.87 0.69 -16.59
CA GLN A 33 5.71 -0.14 -16.22
C GLN A 33 6.08 -1.61 -16.03
N SER A 34 6.38 -1.98 -14.79
CA SER A 34 6.17 -3.35 -14.35
C SER A 34 4.66 -3.61 -14.51
N PRO A 35 4.24 -4.71 -15.16
CA PRO A 35 2.82 -5.03 -15.36
C PRO A 35 2.01 -4.98 -14.04
N THR A 36 2.67 -5.20 -12.90
CA THR A 36 2.09 -5.04 -11.57
C THR A 36 1.48 -3.66 -11.31
N VAL A 37 2.13 -2.58 -11.75
CA VAL A 37 1.65 -1.21 -11.50
C VAL A 37 0.34 -0.97 -12.25
N ALA A 38 0.28 -1.40 -13.51
CA ALA A 38 -0.94 -1.33 -14.31
C ALA A 38 -2.07 -2.19 -13.70
N GLN A 39 -1.76 -3.39 -13.21
CA GLN A 39 -2.72 -4.27 -12.55
C GLN A 39 -3.27 -3.67 -11.24
N LEU A 40 -2.43 -3.04 -10.41
CA LEU A 40 -2.84 -2.39 -9.16
C LEU A 40 -3.72 -1.16 -9.38
N LEU A 41 -3.46 -0.39 -10.44
CA LEU A 41 -4.21 0.81 -10.80
C LEU A 41 -5.38 0.53 -11.76
N SER A 42 -5.63 -0.74 -12.06
CA SER A 42 -6.73 -1.16 -12.91
C SER A 42 -8.09 -0.94 -12.24
N GLU A 43 -9.13 -0.79 -13.04
CA GLU A 43 -10.48 -0.43 -12.55
C GLU A 43 -11.06 -1.53 -11.66
N GLU A 44 -10.77 -2.78 -11.98
CA GLU A 44 -11.13 -4.02 -11.34
C GLU A 44 -10.42 -4.18 -10.00
N SER A 45 -9.15 -3.79 -9.88
CA SER A 45 -8.44 -3.71 -8.59
C SER A 45 -8.97 -2.60 -7.69
N LEU A 46 -9.33 -1.45 -8.27
CA LEU A 46 -9.92 -0.33 -7.53
C LEU A 46 -11.36 -0.65 -7.05
N ILE A 47 -12.17 -1.32 -7.87
CA ILE A 47 -13.52 -1.76 -7.50
C ILE A 47 -13.46 -2.80 -6.37
N LYS A 48 -12.53 -3.76 -6.43
CA LYS A 48 -12.36 -4.78 -5.39
C LYS A 48 -12.05 -4.18 -4.02
N THR A 49 -11.27 -3.10 -3.97
CA THR A 49 -10.88 -2.46 -2.70
C THR A 49 -11.86 -1.40 -2.23
N GLY A 50 -12.56 -0.72 -3.15
CA GLY A 50 -13.57 0.28 -2.83
C GLY A 50 -13.03 1.57 -2.21
N TYR A 51 -11.70 1.73 -2.07
CA TYR A 51 -11.10 2.91 -1.43
C TYR A 51 -11.06 4.16 -2.32
N PHE A 52 -11.03 3.98 -3.64
CA PHE A 52 -10.85 5.07 -4.59
C PHE A 52 -11.82 4.98 -5.76
N ASP A 53 -12.24 6.13 -6.29
CA ASP A 53 -13.05 6.20 -7.50
C ASP A 53 -12.19 5.92 -8.75
N PRO A 54 -12.45 4.83 -9.49
CA PRO A 54 -11.69 4.48 -10.69
C PRO A 54 -11.70 5.57 -11.76
N LYS A 55 -12.78 6.36 -11.86
CA LYS A 55 -12.89 7.46 -12.82
C LYS A 55 -11.88 8.57 -12.51
N HIS A 56 -11.73 8.90 -11.23
CA HIS A 56 -10.80 9.94 -10.79
C HIS A 56 -9.34 9.52 -10.93
N VAL A 57 -9.02 8.23 -10.68
CA VAL A 57 -7.67 7.68 -10.87
C VAL A 57 -7.30 7.67 -12.35
N ARG A 58 -8.21 7.23 -13.23
CA ARG A 58 -7.99 7.22 -14.69
C ARG A 58 -7.85 8.63 -15.27
N MET A 59 -8.63 9.59 -14.76
CA MET A 59 -8.49 10.99 -15.16
C MET A 59 -7.12 11.55 -14.73
N SER A 60 -6.64 11.23 -13.53
CA SER A 60 -5.32 11.64 -13.04
C SER A 60 -4.17 11.03 -13.86
N LEU A 61 -4.25 9.74 -14.19
CA LEU A 61 -3.32 9.06 -15.10
C LEU A 61 -3.24 9.76 -16.47
N ASN A 62 -4.40 10.04 -17.06
CA ASN A 62 -4.49 10.75 -18.33
C ASN A 62 -3.95 12.18 -18.26
N ARG A 63 -4.00 12.85 -17.10
CA ARG A 63 -3.44 14.19 -16.93
C ARG A 63 -1.92 14.18 -16.80
N ILE A 64 -1.36 13.21 -16.08
CA ILE A 64 0.08 13.03 -15.94
C ILE A 64 0.72 12.69 -17.29
N GLY A 65 0.05 11.90 -18.13
CA GLY A 65 0.52 11.57 -19.49
C GLY A 65 0.50 12.75 -20.47
N ARG A 66 -0.26 13.83 -20.20
CA ARG A 66 -0.30 15.02 -21.07
C ARG A 66 0.87 15.96 -20.74
N ARG A 67 1.77 16.14 -21.71
CA ARG A 67 2.91 17.05 -21.61
C ARG A 67 2.42 18.51 -21.65
N GLY A 68 2.71 19.30 -20.59
CA GLY A 68 2.51 20.76 -20.64
C GLY A 68 1.92 21.50 -19.42
N ARG A 69 1.65 20.85 -18.28
CA ARG A 69 1.10 21.54 -17.09
C ARG A 69 2.17 22.21 -16.21
N LEU A 70 1.73 23.24 -15.46
CA LEU A 70 2.52 23.92 -14.43
C LEU A 70 3.15 22.91 -13.44
N PRO A 71 4.39 23.17 -12.99
CA PRO A 71 5.17 22.22 -12.19
C PRO A 71 4.53 21.86 -10.84
N TRP A 72 3.72 22.77 -10.28
CA TRP A 72 3.05 22.58 -8.99
C TRP A 72 1.79 21.71 -9.08
N GLY A 73 0.89 22.00 -10.01
CA GLY A 73 -0.33 21.19 -10.20
C GLY A 73 0.00 19.74 -10.56
N ARG A 74 1.02 19.56 -11.40
CA ARG A 74 1.55 18.24 -11.72
C ARG A 74 2.08 17.53 -10.47
N PHE A 75 2.80 18.21 -9.57
CA PHE A 75 3.34 17.59 -8.37
C PHE A 75 2.26 16.95 -7.49
N TYR A 76 1.14 17.65 -7.27
CA TYR A 76 0.04 17.12 -6.47
C TYR A 76 -0.62 15.91 -7.12
N GLU A 77 -0.80 15.93 -8.44
CA GLU A 77 -1.33 14.78 -9.19
C GLU A 77 -0.37 13.57 -9.11
N GLU A 78 0.94 13.80 -9.25
CA GLU A 78 1.95 12.74 -9.11
C GLU A 78 1.97 12.15 -7.69
N MET A 79 1.93 12.99 -6.66
CA MET A 79 1.89 12.56 -5.26
C MET A 79 0.60 11.80 -4.93
N GLY A 80 -0.55 12.28 -5.43
CA GLY A 80 -1.83 11.60 -5.25
C GLY A 80 -1.83 10.20 -5.86
N LEU A 81 -1.30 10.05 -7.07
CA LEU A 81 -1.23 8.74 -7.73
C LEU A 81 -0.31 7.76 -6.99
N ILE A 82 0.80 8.26 -6.43
CA ILE A 82 1.71 7.44 -5.62
C ILE A 82 1.06 7.02 -4.31
N ALA A 83 0.28 7.91 -3.68
CA ALA A 83 -0.47 7.56 -2.48
C ALA A 83 -1.48 6.44 -2.79
N VAL A 84 -2.23 6.55 -3.89
CA VAL A 84 -3.15 5.49 -4.34
C VAL A 84 -2.39 4.18 -4.56
N TYR A 85 -1.30 4.22 -5.32
CA TYR A 85 -0.47 3.04 -5.59
C TYR A 85 0.06 2.40 -4.31
N ALA A 86 0.61 3.20 -3.38
CA ALA A 86 1.16 2.72 -2.12
C ALA A 86 0.09 2.07 -1.23
N THR A 87 -1.11 2.66 -1.17
CA THR A 87 -2.24 2.10 -0.42
C THR A 87 -2.72 0.78 -1.04
N GLN A 88 -2.83 0.72 -2.37
CA GLN A 88 -3.22 -0.50 -3.07
C GLN A 88 -2.18 -1.62 -2.88
N LEU A 89 -0.89 -1.27 -2.95
CA LEU A 89 0.20 -2.21 -2.70
C LEU A 89 0.20 -2.71 -1.26
N TRP A 90 0.00 -1.83 -0.29
CA TRP A 90 -0.11 -2.21 1.12
C TRP A 90 -1.29 -3.15 1.36
N HIS A 91 -2.46 -2.85 0.78
CA HIS A 91 -3.63 -3.72 0.86
C HIS A 91 -3.34 -5.09 0.24
N HIS A 92 -2.71 -5.11 -0.94
CA HIS A 92 -2.30 -6.35 -1.60
C HIS A 92 -1.36 -7.17 -0.72
N ILE A 93 -0.37 -6.55 -0.08
CA ILE A 93 0.61 -7.27 0.73
C ILE A 93 -0.04 -7.81 2.00
N PHE A 94 -0.87 -7.04 2.72
CA PHE A 94 -1.25 -7.39 4.10
C PHE A 94 -2.71 -7.83 4.30
N LEU A 95 -3.65 -7.45 3.44
CA LEU A 95 -5.10 -7.66 3.65
C LEU A 95 -5.69 -8.78 2.79
N GLY A 96 -4.87 -9.70 2.28
CA GLY A 96 -5.35 -10.91 1.61
C GLY A 96 -5.17 -10.94 0.09
N GLY A 97 -4.37 -10.03 -0.49
CA GLY A 97 -3.90 -10.16 -1.87
C GLY A 97 -4.98 -10.07 -2.96
N GLY A 98 -4.66 -10.56 -4.17
CA GLY A 98 -5.63 -10.71 -5.28
C GLY A 98 -5.82 -9.51 -6.22
N LEU A 99 -4.93 -8.52 -6.13
CA LEU A 99 -4.93 -7.31 -6.99
C LEU A 99 -3.88 -7.33 -8.10
N CYS A 100 -2.77 -8.03 -7.88
CA CYS A 100 -1.69 -8.17 -8.87
C CYS A 100 -0.97 -9.50 -8.68
N ASP A 101 -0.13 -9.86 -9.66
CA ASP A 101 0.59 -11.14 -9.69
C ASP A 101 1.78 -11.20 -8.71
N LEU A 102 1.87 -10.27 -7.74
CA LEU A 102 2.89 -10.27 -6.70
C LEU A 102 2.54 -11.26 -5.58
N PRO A 103 3.55 -11.82 -4.86
CA PRO A 103 3.28 -12.60 -3.67
C PRO A 103 2.72 -11.67 -2.57
N HIS A 104 1.66 -12.13 -1.91
CA HIS A 104 1.05 -11.46 -0.77
C HIS A 104 1.40 -12.21 0.52
N PHE A 105 1.30 -11.51 1.65
CA PHE A 105 1.46 -12.13 2.95
C PHE A 105 0.33 -13.14 3.18
N GLN A 106 0.71 -14.38 3.46
CA GLN A 106 -0.21 -15.42 3.90
C GLN A 106 -0.06 -15.59 5.40
N VAL A 107 -1.17 -15.46 6.13
CA VAL A 107 -1.19 -15.77 7.56
C VAL A 107 -0.83 -17.25 7.69
N PRO A 108 0.21 -17.62 8.47
CA PRO A 108 0.51 -19.02 8.73
C PRO A 108 -0.75 -19.69 9.27
N SER A 109 -1.20 -20.75 8.59
CA SER A 109 -2.30 -21.56 9.10
C SER A 109 -1.89 -22.08 10.48
N PRO A 110 -2.73 -21.95 11.52
CA PRO A 110 -2.40 -22.49 12.83
C PRO A 110 -2.10 -23.97 12.67
N THR A 111 -0.91 -24.38 13.12
CA THR A 111 -0.50 -25.78 13.08
C THR A 111 -1.50 -26.57 13.93
N GLN A 112 -1.74 -27.85 13.60
CA GLN A 112 -2.70 -28.67 14.33
C GLN A 112 -2.40 -28.74 15.85
N ASP A 113 -1.12 -28.56 16.21
CA ASP A 113 -0.62 -28.45 17.59
C ASP A 113 -1.08 -27.16 18.31
N ASP A 114 -1.22 -26.04 17.60
CA ASP A 114 -1.69 -24.76 18.16
C ASP A 114 -3.20 -24.81 18.45
N VAL A 115 -3.96 -25.50 17.61
CA VAL A 115 -5.41 -25.71 17.78
C VAL A 115 -5.70 -26.65 18.96
N GLN A 116 -4.88 -27.69 19.14
CA GLN A 116 -4.99 -28.60 20.29
C GLN A 116 -4.70 -27.89 21.62
N LYS A 117 -3.73 -26.95 21.63
CA LYS A 117 -3.37 -26.18 22.83
C LYS A 117 -4.40 -25.10 23.21
N ALA A 118 -5.15 -24.58 22.23
CA ALA A 118 -6.19 -23.58 22.43
C ALA A 118 -7.56 -24.15 22.80
N THR A 119 -7.73 -25.48 22.78
CA THR A 119 -8.97 -26.12 23.22
C THR A 119 -9.09 -26.02 24.74
N ILE A 120 -9.80 -24.99 25.20
CA ILE A 120 -10.22 -24.85 26.60
C ILE A 120 -11.05 -26.10 26.95
N PRO A 121 -10.74 -26.85 28.02
CA PRO A 121 -11.55 -27.98 28.43
C PRO A 121 -12.97 -27.49 28.77
N SER A 122 -13.92 -27.81 27.90
CA SER A 122 -15.36 -27.68 28.15
C SER A 122 -15.73 -28.72 29.20
N GLY A 123 -15.57 -28.34 30.46
CA GLY A 123 -15.68 -29.26 31.60
C GLY A 123 -15.80 -28.53 32.93
N ALA A 124 -16.60 -27.48 32.99
CA ALA A 124 -17.07 -26.92 34.26
C ALA A 124 -18.60 -26.83 34.18
N SER A 125 -19.25 -27.95 34.50
CA SER A 125 -20.70 -27.96 34.78
C SER A 125 -20.99 -26.93 35.88
N PRO A 126 -21.96 -26.02 35.68
CA PRO A 126 -22.41 -25.16 36.77
C PRO A 126 -22.98 -26.04 37.89
N PRO A 127 -22.65 -25.79 39.17
CA PRO A 127 -23.27 -26.51 40.27
C PRO A 127 -24.78 -26.22 40.24
N GLN A 128 -25.59 -27.26 40.04
CA GLN A 128 -27.03 -27.19 40.19
C GLN A 128 -27.36 -26.93 41.66
N SER A 129 -27.84 -25.73 41.98
CA SER A 129 -28.41 -25.41 43.28
C SER A 129 -29.94 -25.30 43.16
N HIS A 130 -30.65 -26.33 43.61
CA HIS A 130 -32.00 -26.28 44.20
C HIS A 130 -32.42 -27.73 44.58
N PRO A 131 -33.28 -28.01 45.59
CA PRO A 131 -34.21 -27.09 46.28
C PRO A 131 -34.27 -27.25 47.83
N SER A 132 -34.97 -26.29 48.47
CA SER A 132 -35.83 -26.39 49.67
C SER A 132 -35.47 -27.27 50.88
N ASP A 133 -35.22 -26.61 52.02
CA ASP A 133 -35.72 -26.94 53.37
C ASP A 133 -35.87 -25.57 54.08
N MET A 134 -37.05 -24.95 54.19
CA MET A 134 -38.16 -25.19 55.11
C MET A 134 -37.79 -25.13 56.61
N VAL A 135 -38.54 -24.28 57.34
CA VAL A 135 -38.89 -24.33 58.78
C VAL A 135 -38.20 -23.33 59.73
N VAL A 136 -38.96 -22.29 60.07
CA VAL A 136 -39.34 -21.80 61.43
C VAL A 136 -38.25 -21.75 62.51
N GLN A 137 -37.90 -20.53 62.96
CA GLN A 137 -38.27 -19.98 64.28
C GLN A 137 -38.03 -18.48 64.33
#